data_AF-A0A819WL87-F1
#
_entry.id   AF-A0A819WL87-F1
#
_cell.length_a   1.000
_cell.length_b   1.000
_cell.length_c   1.000
_cell.angle_alpha   90.00
_cell.angle_beta   90.00
_cell.angle_gamma   90.00
#
_symmetry.space_group_name_H-M   'P 1'
#
loop_
_entity.id
_entity.type
_entity.pdbx_description
1 polymer ?
#
loop_
_entity_poly.entity_id
_entity_poly.type
_entity_poly.pdbx_seq_one_letter_code
_entity_poly.pdbx_strand_id
1 'polypeptide(L)'
;MKKVTFRWVLHQLKDEQKKERVRLYRENLAKFRGGSWQLCDIITGDETKFEPKNLFSIFFKSNGPILIHAIDEDKTIDHKYYIENCLKPVIKEIWKQRKSAGTKSIKLLHDNARPHTHSDVINYLTEEGIIIMPHPPYSPDFALCDYWLNDYIKHRLTGQPNKKSLACEVSKVVKNIPEEKF
;
A
#
# COMPACT_ATOMS: atom_id res chain seq x y z
N MET A 1 -6.92 -25.75 -14.00
CA MET A 1 -6.38 -24.40 -13.74
C MET A 1 -7.51 -23.39 -13.88
N LYS A 2 -7.70 -22.48 -12.92
CA LYS A 2 -8.62 -21.35 -13.06
C LYS A 2 -7.84 -20.06 -12.83
N LYS A 3 -7.80 -19.23 -13.87
CA LYS A 3 -7.20 -17.90 -13.85
C LYS A 3 -8.15 -16.99 -13.08
N VAL A 4 -7.76 -16.60 -11.88
CA VAL A 4 -8.46 -15.59 -11.08
C VAL A 4 -7.45 -14.44 -10.96
N THR A 5 -7.63 -13.42 -11.81
CA THR A 5 -6.73 -12.27 -12.06
C THR A 5 -5.34 -12.61 -12.62
N PHE A 6 -4.56 -11.59 -13.04
CA PHE A 6 -3.28 -11.72 -13.77
C PHE A 6 -2.12 -12.35 -12.96
N ARG A 7 -2.42 -13.07 -11.88
CA ARG A 7 -1.42 -13.62 -10.96
C ARG A 7 -1.42 -15.14 -10.93
N TRP A 8 -0.22 -15.70 -10.89
CA TRP A 8 0.00 -17.06 -10.43
C TRP A 8 0.02 -17.05 -8.90
N VAL A 9 -1.06 -17.43 -8.25
CA VAL A 9 -1.02 -17.73 -6.80
C VAL A 9 -0.34 -19.10 -6.66
N LEU A 10 0.99 -19.08 -6.66
CA LEU A 10 1.84 -20.27 -6.65
C LEU A 10 1.85 -21.00 -5.30
N HIS A 11 1.26 -20.38 -4.26
CA HIS A 11 1.30 -20.89 -2.90
C HIS A 11 -0.04 -21.50 -2.50
N GLN A 12 -0.09 -22.83 -2.39
CA GLN A 12 -1.20 -23.47 -1.70
C GLN A 12 -1.08 -23.17 -0.21
N LEU A 13 -2.02 -22.37 0.29
CA LEU A 13 -2.09 -22.03 1.70
C LEU A 13 -2.30 -23.29 2.54
N LYS A 14 -1.51 -23.43 3.59
CA LYS A 14 -1.76 -24.37 4.68
C LYS A 14 -3.06 -24.01 5.39
N ASP A 15 -3.73 -24.98 5.99
CA ASP A 15 -5.00 -24.74 6.67
C ASP A 15 -4.88 -23.74 7.83
N GLU A 16 -3.73 -23.72 8.50
CA GLU A 16 -3.43 -22.71 9.53
C GLU A 16 -3.43 -21.28 8.96
N GLN A 17 -2.81 -21.07 7.78
CA GLN A 17 -2.79 -19.78 7.10
C GLN A 17 -4.20 -19.36 6.67
N LYS A 18 -5.04 -20.31 6.23
CA LYS A 18 -6.44 -20.04 5.87
C LYS A 18 -7.25 -19.61 7.10
N LYS A 19 -7.10 -20.32 8.22
CA LYS A 19 -7.77 -19.99 9.49
C LYS A 19 -7.37 -18.60 9.98
N GLU A 20 -6.06 -18.30 9.94
CA GLU A 20 -5.54 -17.01 10.35
C GLU A 20 -6.09 -15.86 9.50
N ARG A 21 -6.13 -16.03 8.17
CA ARG A 21 -6.75 -15.08 7.25
C ARG A 21 -8.21 -14.81 7.61
N VAL A 22 -9.00 -15.87 7.80
CA VAL A 22 -10.43 -15.74 8.16
C VAL A 22 -10.59 -15.04 9.50
N ARG A 23 -9.74 -15.33 10.49
CA ARG A 23 -9.75 -14.68 11.80
C ARG A 23 -9.54 -13.17 11.66
N LEU A 24 -8.44 -12.76 11.02
CA LEU A 24 -8.10 -11.34 10.84
C LEU A 24 -9.19 -10.59 10.06
N TYR A 25 -9.75 -11.19 9.01
CA TYR A 25 -10.85 -10.59 8.26
C TYR A 25 -12.10 -10.38 9.11
N ARG A 26 -12.46 -11.36 9.95
CA ARG A 26 -13.62 -11.23 10.84
C ARG A 26 -13.42 -10.13 11.89
N GLU A 27 -12.23 -10.05 12.47
CA GLU A 27 -11.88 -9.01 13.45
C GLU A 27 -11.93 -7.62 12.82
N ASN A 28 -11.30 -7.44 11.65
CA ASN A 28 -11.33 -6.17 10.93
C ASN A 28 -12.78 -5.80 10.53
N LEU A 29 -13.56 -6.76 10.01
CA LEU A 29 -14.96 -6.55 9.64
C LEU A 29 -15.82 -6.15 10.85
N ALA A 30 -15.58 -6.74 12.02
CA ALA A 30 -16.26 -6.35 13.25
C ALA A 30 -15.97 -4.89 13.64
N LYS A 31 -14.73 -4.42 13.47
CA LYS A 31 -14.36 -3.01 13.72
C LYS A 31 -15.05 -2.05 12.75
N PHE A 32 -15.17 -2.41 11.47
CA PHE A 32 -15.94 -1.62 10.50
C PHE A 32 -17.43 -1.61 10.83
N ARG A 33 -18.03 -2.77 11.10
CA ARG A 33 -19.46 -2.87 11.45
C ARG A 33 -19.81 -2.16 12.76
N GLY A 34 -18.90 -2.20 13.73
CA GLY A 34 -19.04 -1.48 14.99
C GLY A 34 -18.75 0.02 14.89
N GLY A 35 -18.37 0.53 13.72
CA GLY A 35 -18.09 1.96 13.48
C GLY A 35 -16.79 2.47 14.10
N SER A 36 -15.98 1.60 14.72
CA SER A 36 -14.69 2.00 15.29
C SER A 36 -13.65 2.30 14.21
N TRP A 37 -13.76 1.65 13.06
CA TRP A 37 -12.94 1.88 11.87
C TRP A 37 -13.78 2.40 10.71
N GLN A 38 -13.26 3.40 10.00
CA GLN A 38 -13.86 3.95 8.80
C GLN A 38 -12.89 3.80 7.63
N LEU A 39 -13.42 3.56 6.43
CA LEU A 39 -12.60 3.39 5.22
C LEU A 39 -11.82 4.68 4.86
N CYS A 40 -12.33 5.86 5.23
CA CYS A 40 -11.66 7.14 5.01
C CYS A 40 -10.41 7.36 5.87
N ASP A 41 -10.24 6.57 6.93
CA ASP A 41 -9.07 6.60 7.82
C ASP A 41 -7.98 5.61 7.43
N ILE A 42 -8.20 4.77 6.40
CA ILE A 42 -7.24 3.77 5.96
C ILE A 42 -6.34 4.36 4.88
N ILE A 43 -5.05 4.16 5.07
CA ILE A 43 -4.03 4.35 4.06
C ILE A 43 -3.51 2.98 3.70
N THR A 44 -3.40 2.71 2.41
CA THR A 44 -2.76 1.50 1.91
C THR A 44 -1.57 1.88 1.06
N GLY A 45 -0.51 1.08 1.11
CA GLY A 45 0.65 1.28 0.27
C GLY A 45 1.40 -0.01 -0.01
N ASP A 46 2.11 -0.02 -1.13
CA ASP A 46 2.91 -1.15 -1.59
C ASP A 46 4.01 -0.70 -2.56
N GLU A 47 5.03 -1.54 -2.68
CA GLU A 47 6.20 -1.35 -3.52
C GLU A 47 6.09 -2.18 -4.80
N THR A 48 5.84 -1.52 -5.93
CA THR A 48 5.60 -2.19 -7.20
C THR A 48 6.61 -1.81 -8.27
N LYS A 49 7.06 -2.81 -9.03
CA LYS A 49 8.00 -2.64 -10.14
C LYS A 49 7.26 -2.56 -11.47
N PHE A 50 7.58 -1.53 -12.27
CA PHE A 50 7.08 -1.34 -13.64
C PHE A 50 8.24 -1.28 -14.65
N GLU A 51 7.94 -1.52 -15.93
CA GLU A 51 8.95 -1.49 -17.00
C GLU A 51 9.16 -0.08 -17.57
N PRO A 52 10.42 0.38 -17.80
CA PRO A 52 11.68 -0.34 -17.64
C PRO A 52 12.13 -0.46 -16.17
N LYS A 53 12.10 -1.68 -15.62
CA LYS A 53 12.50 -2.13 -14.27
C LYS A 53 12.71 -1.04 -13.20
N ASN A 54 11.70 -0.22 -12.92
CA ASN A 54 11.77 0.80 -11.88
C ASN A 54 10.78 0.48 -10.75
N LEU A 55 11.25 0.58 -9.51
CA LEU A 55 10.44 0.32 -8.33
C LEU A 55 9.75 1.62 -7.89
N PHE A 56 8.49 1.51 -7.49
CA PHE A 56 7.69 2.62 -6.99
C PHE A 56 7.09 2.24 -5.65
N SER A 57 7.10 3.16 -4.69
CA SER A 57 6.30 3.06 -3.48
C SER A 57 5.10 3.98 -3.64
N ILE A 58 3.90 3.40 -3.63
CA ILE A 58 2.65 4.12 -3.89
C ILE A 58 1.73 3.96 -2.68
N PHE A 59 1.30 5.08 -2.10
CA PHE A 59 0.32 5.13 -1.02
C PHE A 59 -0.92 5.87 -1.46
N PHE A 60 -2.09 5.38 -1.06
CA PHE A 60 -3.37 6.02 -1.34
C PHE A 60 -4.39 5.73 -0.24
N LYS A 61 -5.48 6.47 -0.31
CA LYS A 61 -6.68 6.33 0.53
C LYS A 61 -7.92 6.41 -0.37
N SER A 62 -9.09 6.28 0.23
CA SER A 62 -10.38 6.31 -0.49
C SER A 62 -10.70 7.61 -1.25
N ASN A 63 -9.92 8.68 -1.08
CA ASN A 63 -10.09 9.92 -1.83
C ASN A 63 -8.89 10.26 -2.74
N GLY A 64 -8.02 9.29 -3.00
CA GLY A 64 -6.92 9.45 -3.95
C GLY A 64 -5.52 9.13 -3.41
N PRO A 65 -4.49 9.35 -4.26
CA PRO A 65 -3.10 9.08 -3.92
C PRO A 65 -2.54 10.08 -2.90
N ILE A 66 -1.69 9.58 -2.02
CA ILE A 66 -0.96 10.36 -1.01
C ILE A 66 0.52 10.49 -1.40
N LEU A 67 1.15 9.38 -1.80
CA LEU A 67 2.54 9.35 -2.20
C LEU A 67 2.70 8.49 -3.46
N ILE A 68 3.49 8.99 -4.41
CA ILE A 68 3.97 8.24 -5.57
C ILE A 68 5.47 8.51 -5.63
N HIS A 69 6.26 7.57 -5.14
CA HIS A 69 7.71 7.71 -5.01
C HIS A 69 8.42 6.73 -5.92
N ALA A 70 9.25 7.23 -6.84
CA ALA A 70 10.10 6.41 -7.69
C ALA A 70 11.43 6.16 -6.98
N ILE A 71 11.83 4.89 -6.83
CA ILE A 71 13.07 4.49 -6.17
C ILE A 71 14.18 4.39 -7.21
N ASP A 72 15.35 4.95 -6.90
CA ASP A 72 16.55 4.88 -7.74
C ASP A 72 17.07 3.44 -7.87
N GLU A 73 17.71 3.10 -9.00
CA GLU A 73 18.16 1.73 -9.31
C GLU A 73 19.05 1.08 -8.26
N ASP A 74 19.94 1.88 -7.68
CA ASP A 74 20.97 1.39 -6.78
C ASP A 74 20.49 1.29 -5.33
N LYS A 75 19.20 1.60 -5.08
CA LYS A 75 18.65 1.62 -3.73
C LYS A 75 17.74 0.43 -3.49
N THR A 76 18.11 -0.36 -2.49
CA THR A 76 17.20 -1.31 -1.87
C THR A 76 16.41 -0.59 -0.79
N ILE A 77 15.11 -0.87 -0.70
CA ILE A 77 14.28 -0.33 0.38
C ILE A 77 14.59 -1.13 1.63
N ASP A 78 15.42 -0.57 2.50
CA ASP A 78 15.55 -1.01 3.88
C ASP A 78 14.56 -0.23 4.79
N HIS A 79 14.55 -0.56 6.08
CA HIS A 79 13.66 0.09 7.04
C HIS A 79 13.90 1.60 7.15
N LYS A 80 15.15 2.07 7.04
CA LYS A 80 15.50 3.49 7.11
C LYS A 80 14.99 4.23 5.88
N TYR A 81 15.20 3.66 4.70
CA TYR A 81 14.71 4.21 3.45
C TYR A 81 13.18 4.31 3.47
N TYR A 82 12.51 3.26 3.95
CA TYR A 82 11.05 3.24 4.07
C TYR A 82 10.54 4.34 5.01
N ILE A 83 11.15 4.54 6.18
CA ILE A 83 10.81 5.65 7.08
C ILE A 83 11.02 7.00 6.40
N GLU A 84 12.22 7.26 5.89
CA GLU A 84 12.63 8.58 5.42
C GLU A 84 11.95 9.01 4.12
N ASN A 85 11.81 8.09 3.16
CA ASN A 85 11.37 8.41 1.80
C ASN A 85 9.92 8.00 1.52
N CYS A 86 9.32 7.16 2.39
CA CYS A 86 7.95 6.68 2.20
C CYS A 86 7.03 7.19 3.31
N LEU A 87 7.28 6.81 4.57
CA LEU A 87 6.39 7.12 5.68
C LEU A 87 6.38 8.60 6.07
N LYS A 88 7.55 9.25 6.22
CA LYS A 88 7.63 10.68 6.55
C LYS A 88 6.88 11.57 5.55
N PRO A 89 7.06 11.40 4.21
CA PRO A 89 6.26 12.12 3.23
C PRO A 89 4.76 11.86 3.33
N VAL A 90 4.35 10.61 3.54
CA VAL A 90 2.94 10.24 3.75
C VAL A 90 2.37 10.98 4.96
N ILE A 91 3.05 10.94 6.10
CA ILE A 91 2.62 11.59 7.34
C ILE A 91 2.54 13.10 7.17
N LYS A 92 3.54 13.72 6.52
CA LYS A 92 3.52 15.14 6.20
C LYS A 92 2.29 15.51 5.37
N GLU A 93 1.93 14.69 4.40
CA GLU A 93 0.74 14.92 3.56
C GLU A 93 -0.56 14.74 4.35
N ILE A 94 -0.65 13.75 5.24
CA ILE A 94 -1.77 13.58 6.17
C ILE A 94 -1.96 14.85 7.00
N TRP A 95 -0.89 15.41 7.58
CA TRP A 95 -0.96 16.63 8.39
C TRP A 95 -1.45 17.84 7.59
N LYS A 96 -1.13 17.94 6.29
CA LYS A 96 -1.69 18.99 5.42
C LYS A 96 -3.19 18.81 5.18
N GLN A 97 -3.63 17.56 4.95
CA GLN A 97 -5.04 17.25 4.69
C GLN A 97 -5.91 17.30 5.96
N ARG A 98 -5.34 16.97 7.12
CA ARG A 98 -6.02 16.84 8.41
C ARG A 98 -5.41 17.76 9.45
N LYS A 99 -5.36 19.08 9.19
CA LYS A 99 -4.67 20.06 10.06
C LYS A 99 -5.04 19.97 11.56
N SER A 100 -6.29 19.67 11.88
CA SER A 100 -6.77 19.60 13.27
C SER A 100 -6.66 18.20 13.89
N ALA A 101 -6.77 17.14 13.09
CA ALA A 101 -6.79 15.76 13.58
C ALA A 101 -5.44 15.04 13.44
N GLY A 102 -4.55 15.54 12.60
CA GLY A 102 -3.27 14.93 12.27
C GLY A 102 -3.43 13.46 11.84
N THR A 103 -2.57 12.62 12.38
CA THR A 103 -2.53 11.16 12.22
C THR A 103 -3.50 10.41 13.13
N LYS A 104 -4.26 11.10 13.99
CA LYS A 104 -5.19 10.46 14.93
C LYS A 104 -6.15 9.54 14.18
N SER A 105 -6.24 8.30 14.64
CA SER A 105 -7.10 7.27 14.07
C SER A 105 -6.73 6.81 12.67
N ILE A 106 -5.58 7.19 12.10
CA ILE A 106 -5.12 6.65 10.81
C ILE A 106 -4.72 5.18 10.98
N LYS A 107 -5.13 4.36 10.01
CA LYS A 107 -4.75 2.95 9.91
C LYS A 107 -3.88 2.75 8.68
N LEU A 108 -2.74 2.09 8.82
CA LEU A 108 -1.87 1.73 7.70
C LEU A 108 -2.04 0.25 7.34
N LEU A 109 -2.34 -0.02 6.07
CA LEU A 109 -2.37 -1.35 5.46
C LEU A 109 -1.22 -1.49 4.46
N HIS A 110 -0.17 -2.18 4.88
CA HIS A 110 0.95 -2.62 4.05
C HIS A 110 1.19 -4.12 4.25
N ASP A 111 1.99 -4.73 3.38
CA ASP A 111 2.36 -6.13 3.51
C ASP A 111 3.41 -6.35 4.63
N ASN A 112 3.73 -7.62 4.91
CA ASN A 112 4.73 -7.98 5.90
C ASN A 112 6.15 -8.09 5.29
N ALA A 113 6.51 -7.25 4.32
CA ALA A 113 7.88 -7.23 3.82
C ALA A 113 8.89 -6.93 4.94
N ARG A 114 10.12 -7.43 4.80
CA ARG A 114 11.15 -7.31 5.85
C ARG A 114 11.37 -5.88 6.38
N PRO A 115 11.37 -4.83 5.54
CA PRO A 115 11.49 -3.45 6.04
C PRO A 115 10.29 -3.04 6.90
N HIS A 116 9.08 -3.48 6.55
CA HIS A 116 7.81 -3.06 7.15
C HIS A 116 7.62 -3.61 8.56
N THR A 117 8.13 -4.81 8.82
CA THR A 117 8.05 -5.47 10.12
C THR A 117 9.24 -5.15 11.03
N HIS A 118 10.16 -4.28 10.60
CA HIS A 118 11.31 -3.89 11.41
C HIS A 118 10.87 -3.06 12.62
N SER A 119 11.54 -3.25 13.77
CA SER A 119 11.21 -2.54 15.02
C SER A 119 11.17 -1.02 14.84
N ASP A 120 12.14 -0.46 14.12
CA ASP A 120 12.23 0.98 13.89
C ASP A 120 11.01 1.53 13.14
N VAL A 121 10.48 0.76 12.17
CA VAL A 121 9.27 1.14 11.43
C VAL A 121 8.04 1.07 12.34
N ILE A 122 7.93 0.01 13.13
CA ILE A 122 6.82 -0.17 14.08
C ILE A 122 6.84 0.94 15.14
N ASN A 123 8.01 1.24 15.69
CA ASN A 123 8.21 2.29 16.68
C ASN A 123 7.86 3.66 16.09
N TYR A 124 8.39 3.98 14.90
CA TYR A 124 8.10 5.23 14.21
C TYR A 124 6.59 5.42 13.96
N LEU A 125 5.90 4.40 13.43
CA LEU A 125 4.45 4.46 13.21
C LEU A 125 3.67 4.61 14.51
N THR A 126 4.12 3.96 15.59
CA THR A 126 3.50 4.06 16.92
C THR A 126 3.66 5.45 17.51
N GLU A 127 4.86 6.05 17.42
CA GLU A 127 5.15 7.42 17.85
C GLU A 127 4.32 8.45 17.09
N GLU A 128 4.10 8.21 15.80
CA GLU A 128 3.26 9.04 14.94
C GLU A 128 1.76 8.75 15.14
N GLY A 129 1.38 7.83 16.05
CA GLY A 129 -0.01 7.51 16.38
C GLY A 129 -0.76 6.75 15.28
N ILE A 130 -0.06 6.12 14.36
CA ILE A 130 -0.63 5.31 13.27
C ILE A 130 -0.83 3.88 13.73
N ILE A 131 -2.03 3.35 13.47
CA ILE A 131 -2.39 1.96 13.79
C ILE A 131 -2.02 1.08 12.61
N ILE A 132 -1.12 0.12 12.79
CA ILE A 132 -0.80 -0.87 11.77
C ILE A 132 -1.96 -1.89 11.69
N MET A 133 -2.54 -2.06 10.51
CA MET A 133 -3.55 -3.09 10.28
C MET A 133 -2.88 -4.44 10.14
N PRO A 134 -3.38 -5.49 10.82
CA PRO A 134 -2.80 -6.82 10.67
C PRO A 134 -3.03 -7.33 9.24
N HIS A 135 -1.94 -7.72 8.58
CA HIS A 135 -1.95 -8.28 7.23
C HIS A 135 -1.59 -9.78 7.30
N PRO A 136 -2.45 -10.71 6.85
CA PRO A 136 -2.11 -12.12 6.85
C PRO A 136 -1.06 -12.44 5.77
N PRO A 137 -0.10 -13.35 6.04
CA PRO A 137 0.86 -13.80 5.02
C PRO A 137 0.18 -14.31 3.73
N TYR A 138 0.82 -14.05 2.59
CA TYR A 138 0.39 -14.52 1.27
C TYR A 138 -1.06 -14.12 0.91
N SER A 139 -1.47 -12.89 1.25
CA SER A 139 -2.85 -12.40 1.03
C SER A 139 -2.90 -11.21 0.07
N PRO A 140 -2.48 -11.37 -1.20
CA PRO A 140 -2.52 -10.30 -2.19
C PRO A 140 -3.97 -9.85 -2.51
N ASP A 141 -4.96 -10.70 -2.24
CA ASP A 141 -6.38 -10.36 -2.31
C ASP A 141 -6.81 -9.34 -1.24
N PHE A 142 -6.03 -9.16 -0.17
CA PHE A 142 -6.28 -8.19 0.88
C PHE A 142 -5.56 -6.86 0.64
N ALA A 143 -4.45 -6.87 -0.09
CA ALA A 143 -3.70 -5.67 -0.45
C ALA A 143 -4.33 -5.02 -1.68
N LEU A 144 -4.88 -3.80 -1.51
CA LEU A 144 -5.57 -3.09 -2.61
C LEU A 144 -4.63 -2.74 -3.76
N CYS A 145 -3.36 -2.45 -3.45
CA CYS A 145 -2.31 -2.24 -4.46
C CYS A 145 -2.21 -3.46 -5.39
N ASP A 146 -2.15 -4.63 -4.76
CA ASP A 146 -1.95 -5.89 -5.41
C ASP A 146 -3.18 -6.37 -6.19
N TYR A 147 -4.36 -6.19 -5.60
CA TYR A 147 -5.63 -6.64 -6.17
C TYR A 147 -6.08 -5.82 -7.38
N TRP A 148 -5.84 -4.50 -7.36
CA TRP A 148 -6.42 -3.59 -8.35
C TRP A 148 -5.43 -2.59 -8.94
N LEU A 149 -4.74 -1.80 -8.10
CA LEU A 149 -3.99 -0.63 -8.56
C LEU A 149 -2.87 -1.00 -9.55
N ASN A 150 -2.13 -2.06 -9.24
CA ASN A 150 -1.00 -2.49 -10.04
C ASN A 150 -1.43 -2.91 -11.44
N ASP A 151 -2.55 -3.63 -11.55
CA ASP A 151 -3.12 -4.03 -12.84
C ASP A 151 -3.71 -2.80 -13.56
N TYR A 152 -4.36 -1.89 -12.84
CA TYR A 152 -4.88 -0.64 -13.40
C TYR A 152 -3.80 0.22 -14.07
N ILE A 153 -2.65 0.36 -13.39
CA ILE A 153 -1.49 1.11 -13.89
C ILE A 153 -0.90 0.38 -15.10
N LYS A 154 -0.62 -0.93 -14.99
CA LYS A 154 0.00 -1.72 -16.07
C LYS A 154 -0.79 -1.66 -17.37
N HIS A 155 -2.12 -1.69 -17.31
CA HIS A 155 -2.98 -1.59 -18.49
C HIS A 155 -2.96 -0.21 -19.18
N ARG A 156 -2.51 0.83 -18.48
CA ARG A 156 -2.45 2.21 -18.98
C ARG A 156 -1.04 2.67 -19.31
N LEU A 157 -0.03 1.96 -18.79
CA LEU A 157 1.35 2.18 -19.20
C LEU A 157 1.56 1.67 -20.62
N THR A 158 1.95 2.56 -21.51
CA THR A 158 2.60 2.20 -22.78
C THR A 158 4.09 1.97 -22.53
N GLY A 159 4.79 1.32 -23.47
CA GLY A 159 6.24 1.12 -23.35
C GLY A 159 6.96 2.46 -23.14
N GLN A 160 7.58 2.63 -21.98
CA GLN A 160 8.26 3.87 -21.62
C GLN A 160 9.72 3.82 -22.03
N PRO A 161 10.26 4.85 -22.71
CA PRO A 161 11.63 4.83 -23.22
C PRO A 161 12.69 4.89 -22.10
N ASN A 162 12.35 5.50 -20.97
CA ASN A 162 13.25 5.59 -19.82
C ASN A 162 12.47 5.71 -18.49
N LYS A 163 13.21 5.70 -17.38
CA LYS A 163 12.66 5.76 -16.02
C LYS A 163 12.02 7.09 -15.67
N LYS A 164 12.56 8.19 -16.21
CA LYS A 164 12.00 9.53 -16.00
C LYS A 164 10.63 9.65 -16.67
N SER A 165 10.49 9.19 -17.91
CA SER A 165 9.19 9.09 -18.58
C SER A 165 8.24 8.16 -17.84
N LEU A 166 8.74 7.01 -17.35
CA LEU A 166 7.94 6.08 -16.56
C LEU A 166 7.41 6.72 -15.26
N ALA A 167 8.26 7.40 -14.50
CA ALA A 167 7.84 8.06 -13.27
C ALA A 167 6.80 9.16 -13.52
N CYS A 168 6.96 9.91 -14.61
CA CYS A 168 5.98 10.89 -15.06
C CYS A 168 4.66 10.22 -15.44
N GLU A 169 4.70 9.12 -16.18
CA GLU A 169 3.49 8.44 -16.66
C GLU A 169 2.75 7.71 -15.54
N VAL A 170 3.45 6.99 -14.67
CA VAL A 170 2.86 6.40 -13.46
C VAL A 170 2.20 7.49 -12.62
N SER A 171 2.88 8.62 -12.40
CA SER A 171 2.32 9.74 -11.66
C SER A 171 1.05 10.31 -12.31
N LYS A 172 1.03 10.44 -13.63
CA LYS A 172 -0.17 10.89 -14.37
C LYS A 172 -1.31 9.88 -14.25
N VAL A 173 -1.05 8.60 -14.46
CA VAL A 173 -2.07 7.55 -14.42
C VAL A 173 -2.72 7.52 -13.04
N VAL A 174 -1.91 7.53 -11.97
CA VAL A 174 -2.41 7.43 -10.59
C VAL A 174 -3.15 8.69 -10.17
N LYS A 175 -2.69 9.89 -10.55
CA LYS A 175 -3.38 11.16 -10.22
C LYS A 175 -4.68 11.37 -11.01
N ASN A 176 -4.83 10.74 -12.16
CA ASN A 176 -6.05 10.80 -12.98
C ASN A 176 -6.97 9.59 -12.77
N ILE A 177 -6.78 8.81 -11.70
CA ILE A 177 -7.76 7.79 -11.31
C ILE A 177 -9.04 8.52 -10.88
N PRO A 178 -10.20 8.21 -11.48
CA PRO A 178 -11.47 8.79 -11.06
C PRO A 178 -11.80 8.45 -9.60
N GLU A 179 -12.37 9.40 -8.85
CA GLU A 179 -12.67 9.22 -7.43
C GLU A 179 -13.57 8.01 -7.16
N GLU A 180 -14.50 7.69 -8.08
CA GLU A 180 -15.40 6.54 -7.98
C GLU A 180 -14.71 5.18 -8.08
N LYS A 181 -13.41 5.14 -8.40
CA LYS A 181 -12.61 3.91 -8.45
C LYS A 181 -11.87 3.61 -7.14
N PHE A 182 -11.80 4.57 -6.22
CA PHE A 182 -11.21 4.39 -4.88
C PHE A 182 -12.25 3.88 -3.88
#